data_AF-A0A7Y8ID84-F1
#
_entry.id   AF-A0A7Y8ID84-F1
#
_cell.length_a   1.000
_cell.length_b   1.000
_cell.length_c   1.000
_cell.angle_alpha   90.00
_cell.angle_beta   90.00
_cell.angle_gamma   90.00
#
_symmetry.space_group_name_H-M   'P 1'
#
loop_
_entity.id
_entity.type
_entity.pdbx_description
1 polymer ?
#
loop_
_entity_poly.entity_id
_entity_poly.type
_entity_poly.pdbx_seq_one_letter_code
_entity_poly.pdbx_strand_id
1 'polypeptide(L)'
;MGFSKEIRTKVLIAAARHCCVCHRYKGVKVEVHHIIPEADGGDDSFENAIALCFDCHNDAGHYNNCHPRGSKFSPRELRLARDTWYKIVSEKYIHPPSEPDHFYCRYLICKDFEILKEIADRNLSRLPIRDTVLVENATLGFLKHVLNAHNEKYRRAHEWGVGYSDEKAYLLAHPDAVKIDKKVPGFAYYDMIRTPSYNELRERVVEKDGITRLLLSEGVSSEEIARALAFWDYCGGTTFQEEYRLRPLWGAFLAATNIMEAPIVIESLEGFTSGMKLGNLRSFTSSEEFSESEWRLPASPLSPGMTAIIPVATVLAPLHHVPEHAEFTSSRDLDNGEIQEFKHVQFEPESINSPLGPRHPSEAYTS
;
A
#
# COMPACT_ATOMS: atom_id res chain seq x y z
N MET A 1 -38.65 10.15 -10.99
CA MET A 1 -38.80 9.03 -11.94
C MET A 1 -37.66 8.07 -11.63
N GLY A 2 -37.15 7.24 -12.53
CA GLY A 2 -36.01 6.40 -12.16
C GLY A 2 -35.52 5.55 -13.31
N PHE A 3 -34.26 5.10 -13.19
CA PHE A 3 -33.56 4.35 -14.22
C PHE A 3 -34.42 3.29 -14.93
N SER A 4 -34.34 3.31 -16.26
CA SER A 4 -34.97 2.31 -17.11
C SER A 4 -34.46 0.91 -16.77
N LYS A 5 -35.23 -0.12 -17.15
CA LYS A 5 -34.84 -1.51 -16.93
C LYS A 5 -33.53 -1.84 -17.64
N GLU A 6 -33.30 -1.27 -18.82
CA GLU A 6 -32.09 -1.43 -19.61
C GLU A 6 -30.88 -0.84 -18.87
N ILE A 7 -30.99 0.37 -18.33
CA ILE A 7 -29.90 1.01 -17.58
C ILE A 7 -29.60 0.23 -16.31
N ARG A 8 -30.63 -0.14 -15.53
CA ARG A 8 -30.45 -0.96 -14.34
C ARG A 8 -29.73 -2.27 -14.63
N THR A 9 -30.13 -2.94 -15.71
CA THR A 9 -29.51 -4.21 -16.13
C THR A 9 -28.05 -3.99 -16.51
N LYS A 10 -27.73 -2.95 -17.29
CA LYS A 10 -26.35 -2.60 -17.66
C LYS A 10 -25.48 -2.35 -16.44
N VAL A 11 -25.97 -1.57 -15.47
CA VAL A 11 -25.25 -1.25 -14.23
C VAL A 11 -24.96 -2.52 -13.41
N LEU A 12 -25.97 -3.37 -13.22
CA LEU A 12 -25.81 -4.60 -12.45
C LEU A 12 -24.85 -5.60 -13.10
N ILE A 13 -24.83 -5.66 -14.44
CA ILE A 13 -23.87 -6.48 -15.20
C ILE A 13 -22.46 -5.90 -15.07
N ALA A 14 -22.29 -4.59 -15.30
CA ALA A 14 -21.00 -3.91 -15.21
C ALA A 14 -20.41 -4.00 -13.80
N ALA A 15 -21.25 -3.99 -12.77
CA ALA A 15 -20.84 -4.17 -11.39
C ALA A 15 -20.66 -5.64 -10.98
N ALA A 16 -20.97 -6.61 -11.85
CA ALA A 16 -21.05 -8.03 -11.51
C ALA A 16 -21.90 -8.30 -10.24
N ARG A 17 -22.98 -7.54 -10.02
CA ARG A 17 -23.82 -7.56 -8.79
C ARG A 17 -23.06 -7.35 -7.47
N HIS A 18 -21.89 -6.71 -7.53
CA HIS A 18 -21.21 -6.21 -6.35
C HIS A 18 -21.60 -4.76 -6.08
N CYS A 19 -21.38 -4.32 -4.84
CA CYS A 19 -21.44 -2.90 -4.53
C CYS A 19 -20.17 -2.21 -5.04
N CYS A 20 -20.31 -1.15 -5.84
CA CYS A 20 -19.19 -0.39 -6.38
C CYS A 20 -18.36 0.36 -5.31
N VAL A 21 -18.81 0.42 -4.06
CA VAL A 21 -18.11 1.11 -2.96
C VAL A 21 -17.39 0.11 -2.06
N CYS A 22 -18.09 -0.91 -1.55
CA CYS A 22 -17.48 -1.89 -0.65
C CYS A 22 -16.95 -3.14 -1.36
N HIS A 23 -17.18 -3.26 -2.67
CA HIS A 23 -16.73 -4.36 -3.55
C HIS A 23 -17.19 -5.76 -3.11
N ARG A 24 -18.22 -5.85 -2.25
CA ARG A 24 -18.79 -7.14 -1.83
C ARG A 24 -19.82 -7.64 -2.82
N TYR A 25 -19.87 -8.95 -3.06
CA TYR A 25 -20.96 -9.55 -3.81
C TYR A 25 -22.24 -9.44 -2.99
N LYS A 26 -23.31 -8.93 -3.61
CA LYS A 26 -24.60 -8.77 -2.93
C LYS A 26 -25.72 -9.50 -3.64
N GLY A 27 -25.45 -10.09 -4.82
CA GLY A 27 -26.46 -10.80 -5.60
C GLY A 27 -27.66 -9.90 -5.91
N VAL A 28 -28.80 -10.19 -5.30
CA VAL A 28 -30.03 -9.38 -5.44
C VAL A 28 -30.14 -8.24 -4.42
N LYS A 29 -29.28 -8.19 -3.40
CA LYS A 29 -29.27 -7.18 -2.32
C LYS A 29 -28.45 -5.93 -2.70
N VAL A 30 -28.58 -5.50 -3.94
CA VAL A 30 -27.88 -4.35 -4.53
C VAL A 30 -28.88 -3.51 -5.32
N GLU A 31 -28.79 -2.19 -5.17
CA GLU A 31 -29.66 -1.22 -5.82
C GLU A 31 -28.86 -0.29 -6.73
N VAL A 32 -29.53 0.18 -7.77
CA VAL A 32 -28.95 1.18 -8.68
C VAL A 32 -29.35 2.56 -8.15
N HIS A 33 -28.35 3.32 -7.73
CA HIS A 33 -28.47 4.65 -7.16
C HIS A 33 -28.00 5.71 -8.15
N HIS A 34 -28.55 6.93 -8.05
CA HIS A 34 -28.05 8.08 -8.79
C HIS A 34 -26.81 8.67 -8.10
N ILE A 35 -25.76 8.95 -8.86
CA ILE A 35 -24.55 9.59 -8.34
C ILE A 35 -24.80 11.07 -8.05
N ILE A 36 -25.47 11.76 -8.97
CA ILE A 36 -26.11 13.06 -8.75
C ILE A 36 -27.60 12.79 -8.59
N PRO A 37 -28.23 13.08 -7.44
CA PRO A 37 -29.65 12.86 -7.24
C PRO A 37 -30.51 13.59 -8.28
N GLU A 38 -31.68 13.03 -8.62
CA GLU A 38 -32.66 13.66 -9.52
C GLU A 38 -33.07 15.07 -9.04
N ALA A 39 -33.17 15.26 -7.72
CA ALA A 39 -33.46 16.55 -7.09
C ALA A 39 -32.39 17.63 -7.36
N ASP A 40 -31.14 17.21 -7.59
CA ASP A 40 -30.01 18.08 -7.91
C ASP A 40 -29.74 18.13 -9.42
N GLY A 41 -30.68 17.65 -10.25
CA GLY A 41 -30.60 17.68 -11.71
C GLY A 41 -29.84 16.51 -12.34
N GLY A 42 -29.60 15.43 -11.59
CA GLY A 42 -29.01 14.22 -12.15
C GLY A 42 -29.97 13.49 -13.11
N ASP A 43 -29.43 12.98 -14.21
CA ASP A 43 -30.19 12.26 -15.23
C ASP A 43 -30.25 10.74 -14.96
N ASP A 44 -31.10 10.04 -15.72
CA ASP A 44 -31.24 8.57 -15.68
C ASP A 44 -30.22 7.86 -16.60
N SER A 45 -29.04 8.46 -16.81
CA SER A 45 -27.99 7.90 -17.67
C SER A 45 -27.20 6.78 -16.98
N PHE A 46 -26.49 5.96 -17.76
CA PHE A 46 -25.60 4.94 -17.21
C PHE A 46 -24.43 5.58 -16.44
N GLU A 47 -23.99 6.74 -16.92
CA GLU A 47 -22.92 7.58 -16.43
C GLU A 47 -23.28 8.29 -15.11
N ASN A 48 -24.56 8.37 -14.76
CA ASN A 48 -25.03 8.84 -13.48
C ASN A 48 -25.53 7.70 -12.56
N ALA A 49 -25.39 6.44 -12.97
CA ALA A 49 -25.86 5.29 -12.21
C ALA A 49 -24.72 4.53 -11.54
N ILE A 50 -24.94 4.04 -10.32
CA ILE A 50 -23.99 3.22 -9.54
C ILE A 50 -24.70 2.08 -8.80
N ALA A 51 -24.08 0.90 -8.72
CA ALA A 51 -24.60 -0.23 -7.95
C ALA A 51 -24.13 -0.17 -6.49
N LEU A 52 -25.05 -0.09 -5.52
CA LEU A 52 -24.74 0.01 -4.08
C LEU A 52 -25.47 -1.08 -3.28
N CYS A 53 -24.82 -1.63 -2.25
CA CYS A 53 -25.53 -2.43 -1.25
C CYS A 53 -26.42 -1.51 -0.40
N PHE A 54 -27.39 -2.08 0.32
CA PHE A 54 -28.31 -1.28 1.14
C PHE A 54 -27.60 -0.38 2.17
N ASP A 55 -26.48 -0.86 2.75
CA ASP A 55 -25.69 -0.08 3.70
C ASP A 55 -25.06 1.16 3.02
N CYS A 56 -24.28 0.96 1.95
CA CYS A 56 -23.64 2.06 1.23
C CYS A 56 -24.67 2.96 0.51
N HIS A 57 -25.82 2.41 0.11
CA HIS A 57 -26.92 3.18 -0.47
C HIS A 57 -27.48 4.17 0.56
N ASN A 58 -27.69 3.73 1.80
CA ASN A 58 -28.13 4.60 2.88
C ASN A 58 -27.12 5.72 3.18
N ASP A 59 -25.81 5.42 3.09
CA ASP A 59 -24.76 6.41 3.32
C ASP A 59 -24.63 7.45 2.18
N ALA A 60 -24.97 7.07 0.95
CA ALA A 60 -24.94 7.94 -0.23
C ALA A 60 -26.11 8.95 -0.27
N GLY A 61 -27.31 8.54 0.17
CA GLY A 61 -28.54 9.34 0.03
C GLY A 61 -28.68 10.59 0.90
N HIS A 62 -27.67 10.95 1.68
CA HIS A 62 -27.77 12.04 2.66
C HIS A 62 -26.68 13.10 2.56
N TYR A 63 -25.93 13.17 1.45
CA TYR A 63 -24.93 14.22 1.25
C TYR A 63 -25.64 15.56 1.00
N ASN A 64 -25.72 16.40 2.04
CA ASN A 64 -26.33 17.73 1.98
C ASN A 64 -25.23 18.79 2.03
N ASN A 65 -24.98 19.46 0.90
CA ASN A 65 -24.00 20.55 0.80
C ASN A 65 -24.27 21.70 1.79
N CYS A 66 -25.53 21.91 2.18
CA CYS A 66 -25.93 22.95 3.11
C CYS A 66 -25.74 22.55 4.59
N HIS A 67 -25.54 21.26 4.87
CA HIS A 67 -25.32 20.75 6.22
C HIS A 67 -24.49 19.44 6.20
N PRO A 68 -23.17 19.53 5.94
CA PRO A 68 -22.31 18.35 5.92
C PRO A 68 -22.26 17.73 7.33
N ARG A 69 -22.75 16.50 7.45
CA ARG A 69 -22.68 15.68 8.67
C ARG A 69 -21.95 14.38 8.34
N GLY A 70 -20.78 14.17 8.96
CA GLY A 70 -19.92 13.02 8.73
C GLY A 70 -19.19 13.06 7.37
N SER A 71 -18.37 12.04 7.10
CA SER A 71 -17.69 11.81 5.82
C SER A 71 -18.58 10.97 4.89
N LYS A 72 -19.66 11.57 4.38
CA LYS A 72 -20.58 10.92 3.42
C LYS A 72 -19.99 10.92 2.01
N PHE A 73 -20.39 9.96 1.19
CA PHE A 73 -19.91 9.86 -0.19
C PHE A 73 -20.39 11.03 -1.05
N SER A 74 -19.44 11.77 -1.61
CA SER A 74 -19.66 12.81 -2.60
C SER A 74 -19.92 12.20 -3.99
N PRO A 75 -20.57 12.94 -4.92
CA PRO A 75 -20.75 12.48 -6.29
C PRO A 75 -19.44 12.18 -7.03
N ARG A 76 -18.34 12.83 -6.64
CA ARG A 76 -17.01 12.56 -7.19
C ARG A 76 -16.49 11.20 -6.73
N GLU A 77 -16.61 10.90 -5.44
CA GLU A 77 -16.20 9.61 -4.87
C GLU A 77 -17.02 8.45 -5.44
N LEU A 78 -18.34 8.62 -5.56
CA LEU A 78 -19.19 7.58 -6.16
C LEU A 78 -18.82 7.31 -7.62
N ARG A 79 -18.56 8.36 -8.43
CA ARG A 79 -18.07 8.19 -9.81
C ARG A 79 -16.77 7.41 -9.85
N LEU A 80 -15.79 7.78 -9.03
CA LEU A 80 -14.49 7.11 -8.99
C LEU A 80 -14.65 5.64 -8.56
N ALA A 81 -15.38 5.38 -7.49
CA ALA A 81 -15.62 4.03 -6.98
C ALA A 81 -16.29 3.13 -8.04
N ARG A 82 -17.28 3.65 -8.76
CA ARG A 82 -17.91 2.94 -9.88
C ARG A 82 -16.92 2.63 -10.99
N ASP A 83 -16.20 3.63 -11.48
CA ASP A 83 -15.33 3.48 -12.64
C ASP A 83 -14.16 2.54 -12.33
N THR A 84 -13.58 2.65 -11.14
CA THR A 84 -12.57 1.73 -10.61
C THR A 84 -13.12 0.30 -10.56
N TRP A 85 -14.31 0.10 -9.98
CA TRP A 85 -14.91 -1.23 -9.89
C TRP A 85 -15.21 -1.85 -11.26
N TYR A 86 -15.77 -1.09 -12.20
CA TYR A 86 -16.06 -1.57 -13.54
C TYR A 86 -14.79 -1.96 -14.30
N LYS A 87 -13.71 -1.20 -14.11
CA LYS A 87 -12.40 -1.55 -14.66
C LYS A 87 -11.89 -2.87 -14.08
N ILE A 88 -12.01 -3.09 -12.77
CA ILE A 88 -11.62 -4.36 -12.14
C ILE A 88 -12.44 -5.53 -12.70
N VAL A 89 -13.77 -5.37 -12.82
CA VAL A 89 -14.68 -6.40 -13.38
C VAL A 89 -14.34 -6.72 -14.83
N SER A 90 -13.97 -5.73 -15.65
CA SER A 90 -13.66 -5.93 -17.06
C SER A 90 -12.26 -6.51 -17.29
N GLU A 91 -11.29 -6.19 -16.43
CA GLU A 91 -9.89 -6.58 -16.57
C GLU A 91 -9.55 -7.95 -15.93
N LYS A 92 -10.38 -8.47 -15.00
CA LYS A 92 -10.16 -9.79 -14.37
C LYS A 92 -11.48 -10.52 -14.15
N TYR A 93 -11.51 -11.81 -14.48
CA TYR A 93 -12.67 -12.72 -14.38
C TYR A 93 -13.20 -12.84 -12.94
N ILE A 94 -13.98 -11.86 -12.49
CA ILE A 94 -14.79 -11.96 -11.28
C ILE A 94 -15.91 -12.95 -11.57
N HIS A 95 -15.72 -14.19 -11.16
CA HIS A 95 -16.80 -15.15 -11.16
C HIS A 95 -17.80 -14.77 -10.07
N PRO A 96 -19.11 -14.66 -10.37
CA PRO A 96 -20.10 -14.51 -9.32
C PRO A 96 -19.95 -15.71 -8.38
N PRO A 97 -19.79 -15.49 -7.07
CA PRO A 97 -19.57 -16.58 -6.15
C PRO A 97 -20.82 -17.47 -6.15
N SER A 98 -20.62 -18.78 -6.22
CA SER A 98 -21.71 -19.77 -6.16
C SER A 98 -22.39 -19.81 -4.79
N GLU A 99 -21.73 -19.25 -3.78
CA GLU A 99 -22.15 -19.18 -2.39
C GLU A 99 -21.97 -17.75 -1.85
N PRO A 100 -22.69 -17.36 -0.78
CA PRO A 100 -22.47 -16.06 -0.15
C PRO A 100 -21.05 -15.95 0.44
N ASP A 101 -20.49 -14.74 0.43
CA ASP A 101 -19.21 -14.48 1.08
C ASP A 101 -19.27 -14.87 2.58
N HIS A 102 -18.32 -15.69 3.02
CA HIS A 102 -18.15 -16.02 4.45
C HIS A 102 -17.25 -15.01 5.19
N PHE A 103 -16.37 -14.33 4.45
CA PHE A 103 -15.44 -13.35 4.98
C PHE A 103 -15.52 -12.03 4.23
N TYR A 104 -15.31 -10.93 4.96
CA TYR A 104 -14.90 -9.66 4.36
C TYR A 104 -13.38 -9.56 4.42
N CYS A 105 -12.74 -9.60 3.26
CA CYS A 105 -11.29 -9.62 3.11
C CYS A 105 -10.75 -8.30 2.57
N ARG A 106 -9.64 -7.81 3.14
CA ARG A 106 -8.87 -6.68 2.61
C ARG A 106 -7.40 -6.82 2.91
N TYR A 107 -6.56 -6.30 2.03
CA TYR A 107 -5.12 -6.19 2.29
C TYR A 107 -4.81 -4.91 3.06
N LEU A 108 -3.97 -5.02 4.08
CA LEU A 108 -3.41 -3.92 4.83
C LEU A 108 -1.91 -3.84 4.55
N ILE A 109 -1.43 -2.66 4.19
CA ILE A 109 0.00 -2.37 4.07
C ILE A 109 0.41 -1.46 5.22
N CYS A 110 1.24 -1.98 6.11
CA CYS A 110 1.85 -1.19 7.18
C CYS A 110 3.25 -0.76 6.73
N LYS A 111 3.47 0.55 6.64
CA LYS A 111 4.75 1.15 6.21
C LYS A 111 5.59 1.67 7.37
N ASP A 112 4.99 1.73 8.54
CA ASP A 112 5.60 2.28 9.74
C ASP A 112 6.32 1.17 10.52
N PHE A 113 7.60 1.38 10.79
CA PHE A 113 8.43 0.38 11.45
C PHE A 113 7.99 0.09 12.89
N GLU A 114 7.56 1.11 13.62
CA GLU A 114 7.15 0.97 15.02
C GLU A 114 5.86 0.17 15.11
N ILE A 115 4.88 0.48 14.25
CA ILE A 115 3.63 -0.28 14.16
C ILE A 115 3.90 -1.72 13.73
N LEU A 116 4.84 -1.97 12.81
CA LEU A 116 5.26 -3.33 12.47
C LEU A 116 5.82 -4.08 13.68
N LYS A 117 6.64 -3.41 14.51
CA LYS A 117 7.18 -3.98 15.75
C LYS A 117 6.09 -4.28 16.77
N GLU A 118 5.13 -3.37 16.95
CA GLU A 118 3.95 -3.61 17.78
C GLU A 118 3.14 -4.83 17.32
N ILE A 119 2.84 -4.93 16.02
CA ILE A 119 2.11 -6.07 15.47
C ILE A 119 2.90 -7.36 15.68
N ALA A 120 4.22 -7.34 15.44
CA ALA A 120 5.09 -8.50 15.67
C ALA A 120 5.10 -8.95 17.13
N ASP A 121 5.02 -8.00 18.07
CA ASP A 121 4.90 -8.25 19.52
C ASP A 121 3.45 -8.53 19.98
N ARG A 122 2.54 -8.77 19.04
CA ARG A 122 1.10 -9.06 19.26
C ARG A 122 0.32 -7.90 19.87
N ASN A 123 0.85 -6.68 19.82
CA ASN A 123 0.11 -5.48 20.15
C ASN A 123 -0.64 -4.97 18.91
N LEU A 124 -1.95 -5.19 18.89
CA LEU A 124 -2.83 -4.79 17.79
C LEU A 124 -3.65 -3.52 18.12
N SER A 125 -3.34 -2.81 19.21
CA SER A 125 -4.16 -1.67 19.69
C SER A 125 -4.24 -0.51 18.71
N ARG A 126 -3.19 -0.34 17.89
CA ARG A 126 -3.10 0.65 16.82
C ARG A 126 -3.69 0.16 15.50
N LEU A 127 -4.15 -1.09 15.37
CA LEU A 127 -4.89 -1.47 14.17
C LEU A 127 -6.29 -0.82 14.22
N PRO A 128 -6.75 -0.15 13.15
CA PRO A 128 -8.10 0.42 13.07
C PRO A 128 -9.15 -0.66 12.79
N ILE A 129 -9.00 -1.82 13.43
CA ILE A 129 -9.84 -3.01 13.28
C ILE A 129 -10.09 -3.56 14.68
N ARG A 130 -11.35 -3.69 15.04
CA ARG A 130 -11.77 -4.23 16.34
C ARG A 130 -11.76 -5.74 16.31
N ASP A 131 -11.67 -6.34 17.50
CA ASP A 131 -11.82 -7.79 17.71
C ASP A 131 -10.89 -8.61 16.80
N THR A 132 -9.60 -8.29 16.87
CA THR A 132 -8.57 -8.87 16.01
C THR A 132 -7.82 -10.00 16.69
N VAL A 133 -7.43 -11.00 15.89
CA VAL A 133 -6.42 -11.99 16.25
C VAL A 133 -5.32 -12.03 15.21
N LEU A 134 -4.08 -12.09 15.67
CA LEU A 134 -2.92 -12.27 14.82
C LEU A 134 -2.66 -13.75 14.58
N VAL A 135 -2.58 -14.14 13.32
CA VAL A 135 -2.16 -15.47 12.93
C VAL A 135 -0.63 -15.59 13.04
N GLU A 136 -0.18 -16.63 13.73
CA GLU A 136 1.24 -17.03 13.74
C GLU A 136 1.53 -17.92 12.53
N ASN A 137 2.41 -17.46 11.64
CA ASN A 137 2.87 -18.20 10.47
C ASN A 137 4.35 -17.89 10.17
N ALA A 138 4.91 -18.56 9.16
CA ALA A 138 6.31 -18.37 8.77
C ALA A 138 6.63 -16.92 8.38
N THR A 139 5.69 -16.22 7.72
CA THR A 139 5.83 -14.81 7.35
C THR A 139 5.98 -13.92 8.57
N LEU A 140 5.19 -14.14 9.63
CA LEU A 140 5.34 -13.41 10.89
C LEU A 140 6.67 -13.71 11.57
N GLY A 141 7.10 -14.98 11.55
CA GLY A 141 8.40 -15.39 12.07
C GLY A 141 9.56 -14.70 11.37
N PHE A 142 9.51 -14.61 10.04
CA PHE A 142 10.49 -13.88 9.24
C PHE A 142 10.46 -12.38 9.53
N LEU A 143 9.27 -11.77 9.58
CA LEU A 143 9.12 -10.35 9.92
C LEU A 143 9.75 -10.05 11.30
N LYS A 144 9.46 -10.88 12.31
CA LYS A 144 10.06 -10.80 13.66
C LYS A 144 11.59 -10.87 13.59
N HIS A 145 12.15 -11.78 12.80
CA HIS A 145 13.59 -11.91 12.63
C HIS A 145 14.22 -10.62 12.07
N VAL A 146 13.63 -10.05 11.01
CA VAL A 146 14.12 -8.79 10.40
C VAL A 146 13.99 -7.61 11.36
N LEU A 147 12.85 -7.47 12.05
CA LEU A 147 12.62 -6.38 13.01
C LEU A 147 13.57 -6.44 14.20
N ASN A 148 13.87 -7.65 14.70
CA ASN A 148 14.78 -7.86 15.83
C ASN A 148 16.26 -7.64 15.48
N ALA A 149 16.60 -7.57 14.20
CA ALA A 149 17.95 -7.15 13.79
C ALA A 149 18.23 -5.67 14.15
N HIS A 150 17.17 -4.85 14.30
CA HIS A 150 17.25 -3.44 14.65
C HIS A 150 16.95 -3.24 16.16
N ASN A 151 17.95 -2.73 16.88
CA ASN A 151 17.94 -2.69 18.35
C ASN A 151 16.96 -1.66 18.91
N GLU A 152 16.74 -0.54 18.22
CA GLU A 152 15.88 0.53 18.70
C GLU A 152 14.39 0.24 18.48
N LYS A 153 13.54 0.98 19.17
CA LYS A 153 12.08 0.92 18.95
C LYS A 153 11.68 1.59 17.64
N TYR A 154 12.36 2.67 17.31
CA TYR A 154 12.13 3.48 16.12
C TYR A 154 13.24 3.28 15.11
N ARG A 155 12.87 3.21 13.84
CA ARG A 155 13.81 3.19 12.71
C ARG A 155 13.58 4.41 11.82
N ARG A 156 14.62 5.23 11.67
CA ARG A 156 14.63 6.30 10.67
C ARG A 156 14.79 5.69 9.28
N ALA A 157 13.96 6.12 8.34
CA ALA A 157 14.11 5.74 6.93
C ALA A 157 15.24 6.52 6.22
N HIS A 158 15.99 7.34 6.96
CA HIS A 158 17.12 8.11 6.47
C HIS A 158 18.23 8.28 7.51
N GLU A 159 19.44 8.57 7.04
CA GLU A 159 20.61 8.90 7.85
C GLU A 159 21.38 10.09 7.25
N TRP A 160 21.93 10.96 8.09
CA TRP A 160 22.70 12.12 7.61
C TRP A 160 24.08 11.71 7.09
N GLY A 161 24.40 12.20 5.89
CA GLY A 161 25.72 12.12 5.28
C GLY A 161 26.63 13.27 5.65
N VAL A 162 27.73 13.39 4.91
CA VAL A 162 28.69 14.48 5.08
C VAL A 162 28.13 15.77 4.45
N GLY A 163 28.35 16.91 5.10
CA GLY A 163 28.09 18.22 4.52
C GLY A 163 29.27 18.73 3.72
N TYR A 164 29.00 19.37 2.59
CA TYR A 164 29.99 19.93 1.66
C TYR A 164 29.84 21.44 1.56
N SER A 165 30.91 22.15 1.19
CA SER A 165 30.87 23.60 1.03
C SER A 165 30.00 24.03 -0.15
N ASP A 166 30.00 23.26 -1.24
CA ASP A 166 29.21 23.51 -2.45
C ASP A 166 29.04 22.23 -3.30
N GLU A 167 28.27 22.35 -4.38
CA GLU A 167 28.04 21.28 -5.37
C GLU A 167 29.34 20.79 -6.02
N LYS A 168 30.35 21.65 -6.20
CA LYS A 168 31.63 21.27 -6.84
C LYS A 168 32.47 20.40 -5.92
N ALA A 169 32.54 20.75 -4.63
CA ALA A 169 33.20 19.95 -3.62
C ALA A 169 32.52 18.57 -3.47
N TYR A 170 31.19 18.52 -3.55
CA TYR A 170 30.45 17.26 -3.57
C TYR A 170 30.79 16.40 -4.79
N LEU A 171 30.75 16.96 -6.00
CA LEU A 171 31.10 16.22 -7.23
C LEU A 171 32.57 15.80 -7.29
N LEU A 172 33.47 16.53 -6.63
CA LEU A 172 34.87 16.12 -6.50
C LEU A 172 35.01 14.88 -5.61
N ALA A 173 34.23 14.81 -4.52
CA ALA A 173 34.21 13.65 -3.63
C ALA A 173 33.45 12.46 -4.24
N HIS A 174 32.38 12.74 -4.99
CA HIS A 174 31.44 11.76 -5.54
C HIS A 174 31.23 12.00 -7.05
N PRO A 175 32.22 11.64 -7.88
CA PRO A 175 32.15 11.86 -9.33
C PRO A 175 31.07 11.03 -10.04
N ASP A 176 30.53 10.01 -9.37
CA ASP A 176 29.43 9.16 -9.82
C ASP A 176 28.04 9.78 -9.61
N ALA A 177 27.95 10.92 -8.91
CA ALA A 177 26.69 11.58 -8.65
C ALA A 177 26.07 12.21 -9.91
N VAL A 178 24.74 12.12 -10.01
CA VAL A 178 23.96 12.58 -11.16
C VAL A 178 22.93 13.60 -10.72
N LYS A 179 22.70 14.63 -11.55
CA LYS A 179 21.64 15.62 -11.30
C LYS A 179 20.26 14.99 -11.37
N ILE A 180 19.40 15.34 -10.42
CA ILE A 180 18.02 14.90 -10.40
C ILE A 180 17.14 15.90 -11.17
N ASP A 181 16.19 15.40 -11.96
CA ASP A 181 15.08 16.23 -12.43
C ASP A 181 14.12 16.48 -11.25
N LYS A 182 14.11 17.72 -10.74
CA LYS A 182 13.27 18.14 -9.61
C LYS A 182 11.77 18.04 -9.89
N LYS A 183 11.34 17.80 -11.14
CA LYS A 183 9.94 17.51 -11.48
C LYS A 183 9.51 16.10 -11.07
N VAL A 184 10.46 15.20 -10.80
CA VAL A 184 10.15 13.84 -10.35
C VAL A 184 9.57 13.89 -8.93
N PRO A 185 8.36 13.35 -8.70
CA PRO A 185 7.76 13.29 -7.38
C PRO A 185 8.67 12.65 -6.33
N GLY A 186 8.74 13.25 -5.13
CA GLY A 186 9.61 12.79 -4.04
C GLY A 186 11.08 13.22 -4.15
N PHE A 187 11.44 13.99 -5.19
CA PHE A 187 12.80 14.53 -5.38
C PHE A 187 12.87 16.06 -5.55
N ALA A 188 11.77 16.79 -5.35
CA ALA A 188 11.69 18.23 -5.61
C ALA A 188 12.76 19.07 -4.87
N TYR A 189 13.23 18.59 -3.72
CA TYR A 189 14.20 19.29 -2.88
C TYR A 189 15.64 18.85 -3.10
N TYR A 190 15.89 17.79 -3.86
CA TYR A 190 17.23 17.23 -4.03
C TYR A 190 17.84 17.67 -5.37
N ASP A 191 19.14 17.97 -5.33
CA ASP A 191 19.92 18.41 -6.47
C ASP A 191 20.65 17.24 -7.15
N MET A 192 21.13 16.28 -6.35
CA MET A 192 21.98 15.18 -6.81
C MET A 192 21.56 13.83 -6.20
N ILE A 193 21.77 12.75 -6.96
CA ILE A 193 21.58 11.36 -6.54
C ILE A 193 22.82 10.53 -6.86
N ARG A 194 23.18 9.60 -5.98
CA ARG A 194 24.19 8.56 -6.24
C ARG A 194 23.88 7.27 -5.49
N THR A 195 24.62 6.22 -5.80
CA THR A 195 24.59 4.96 -5.05
C THR A 195 25.73 4.95 -4.05
N PRO A 196 25.47 4.91 -2.73
CA PRO A 196 26.54 4.80 -1.75
C PRO A 196 27.27 3.46 -1.90
N SER A 197 28.57 3.45 -1.64
CA SER A 197 29.38 2.24 -1.68
C SER A 197 29.06 1.31 -0.50
N TYR A 198 29.41 0.04 -0.65
CA TYR A 198 29.28 -0.95 0.43
C TYR A 198 30.03 -0.51 1.71
N ASN A 199 31.24 0.06 1.57
CA ASN A 199 32.05 0.52 2.69
C ASN A 199 31.42 1.73 3.40
N GLU A 200 30.86 2.69 2.64
CA GLU A 200 30.15 3.82 3.25
C GLU A 200 28.96 3.37 4.10
N LEU A 201 28.15 2.42 3.60
CA LEU A 201 27.04 1.87 4.37
C LEU A 201 27.52 1.12 5.62
N ARG A 202 28.58 0.32 5.48
CA ARG A 202 29.19 -0.42 6.59
C ARG A 202 29.71 0.51 7.69
N GLU A 203 30.38 1.60 7.33
CA GLU A 203 31.00 2.50 8.28
C GLU A 203 30.02 3.48 8.92
N ARG A 204 28.99 3.93 8.18
CA ARG A 204 28.12 5.03 8.62
C ARG A 204 26.74 4.60 9.08
N VAL A 205 26.20 3.52 8.52
CA VAL A 205 24.78 3.14 8.68
C VAL A 205 24.61 1.91 9.56
N VAL A 206 25.47 0.89 9.41
CA VAL A 206 25.29 -0.42 10.04
C VAL A 206 25.19 -0.39 11.56
N GLU A 207 25.88 0.52 12.25
CA GLU A 207 25.77 0.65 13.71
C GLU A 207 24.37 1.09 14.14
N LYS A 208 23.73 1.96 13.35
CA LYS A 208 22.44 2.58 13.64
C LYS A 208 21.24 1.84 13.05
N ASP A 209 21.41 1.18 11.89
CA ASP A 209 20.34 0.48 11.21
C ASP A 209 20.60 -1.02 11.06
N GLY A 210 19.93 -1.80 11.91
CA GLY A 210 19.98 -3.26 11.90
C GLY A 210 19.48 -3.92 10.63
N ILE A 211 18.53 -3.31 9.91
CA ILE A 211 18.05 -3.86 8.63
C ILE A 211 19.15 -3.72 7.57
N THR A 212 19.76 -2.53 7.43
CA THR A 212 20.91 -2.34 6.55
C THR A 212 22.04 -3.32 6.87
N ARG A 213 22.33 -3.54 8.16
CA ARG A 213 23.29 -4.56 8.60
C ARG A 213 22.97 -5.95 8.08
N LEU A 214 21.72 -6.39 8.26
CA LEU A 214 21.24 -7.70 7.80
C LEU A 214 21.34 -7.83 6.27
N LEU A 215 20.94 -6.80 5.52
CA LEU A 215 21.02 -6.83 4.05
C LEU A 215 22.46 -6.93 3.56
N LEU A 216 23.39 -6.18 4.17
CA LEU A 216 24.81 -6.26 3.81
C LEU A 216 25.40 -7.64 4.16
N SER A 217 25.03 -8.25 5.28
CA SER A 217 25.53 -9.59 5.65
C SER A 217 25.04 -10.69 4.71
N GLU A 218 23.85 -10.51 4.12
CA GLU A 218 23.28 -11.41 3.09
C GLU A 218 23.79 -11.11 1.67
N GLY A 219 24.73 -10.17 1.51
CA GLY A 219 25.35 -9.86 0.22
C GLY A 219 24.46 -9.05 -0.73
N VAL A 220 23.42 -8.37 -0.21
CA VAL A 220 22.57 -7.48 -1.00
C VAL A 220 23.39 -6.27 -1.47
N SER A 221 23.23 -5.89 -2.74
CA SER A 221 23.99 -4.79 -3.34
C SER A 221 23.61 -3.44 -2.71
N SER A 222 24.54 -2.49 -2.66
CA SER A 222 24.28 -1.19 -2.04
C SER A 222 23.20 -0.39 -2.77
N GLU A 223 23.07 -0.57 -4.09
CA GLU A 223 21.97 -0.03 -4.90
C GLU A 223 20.60 -0.60 -4.50
N GLU A 224 20.57 -1.78 -3.87
CA GLU A 224 19.35 -2.34 -3.33
C GLU A 224 19.10 -1.93 -1.88
N ILE A 225 20.03 -1.25 -1.22
CA ILE A 225 19.91 -0.89 0.21
C ILE A 225 19.64 0.59 0.39
N ALA A 226 20.29 1.47 -0.37
CA ALA A 226 20.20 2.90 -0.13
C ALA A 226 20.40 3.74 -1.40
N ARG A 227 20.01 5.02 -1.28
CA ARG A 227 20.39 6.10 -2.20
C ARG A 227 20.95 7.26 -1.37
N ALA A 228 22.02 7.86 -1.83
CA ALA A 228 22.52 9.12 -1.29
C ALA A 228 21.94 10.26 -2.13
N LEU A 229 21.29 11.20 -1.45
CA LEU A 229 20.62 12.36 -2.03
C LEU A 229 21.25 13.61 -1.44
N ALA A 230 21.64 14.56 -2.28
CA ALA A 230 22.23 15.80 -1.82
C ALA A 230 21.41 17.02 -2.20
N PHE A 231 21.39 18.02 -1.31
CA PHE A 231 20.59 19.23 -1.44
C PHE A 231 21.25 20.41 -0.71
N TRP A 232 20.84 21.63 -1.05
CA TRP A 232 21.22 22.81 -0.28
C TRP A 232 20.42 22.94 1.02
N ASP A 233 21.11 22.81 2.15
CA ASP A 233 20.51 23.06 3.46
C ASP A 233 20.64 24.54 3.85
N TYR A 234 19.62 25.30 3.45
CA TYR A 234 19.50 26.72 3.81
C TYR A 234 19.14 26.95 5.28
N CYS A 235 18.67 25.93 5.99
CA CYS A 235 18.17 26.05 7.36
C CYS A 235 19.24 25.67 8.41
N GLY A 236 20.13 24.73 8.11
CA GLY A 236 21.08 24.15 9.06
C GLY A 236 22.53 24.65 8.98
N GLY A 237 22.92 25.42 7.96
CA GLY A 237 24.30 25.94 7.92
C GLY A 237 24.86 26.40 6.57
N THR A 238 24.03 26.61 5.54
CA THR A 238 24.49 26.95 4.18
C THR A 238 25.50 25.94 3.62
N THR A 239 25.25 24.65 3.89
CA THR A 239 26.06 23.54 3.36
C THR A 239 25.28 22.78 2.30
N PHE A 240 26.01 22.19 1.37
CA PHE A 240 25.47 21.19 0.46
C PHE A 240 25.45 19.84 1.19
N GLN A 241 24.29 19.48 1.72
CA GLN A 241 24.10 18.37 2.65
C GLN A 241 23.75 17.08 1.91
N GLU A 242 24.34 15.96 2.34
CA GLU A 242 23.98 14.61 1.89
C GLU A 242 23.07 13.91 2.91
N GLU A 243 22.11 13.13 2.41
CA GLU A 243 21.23 12.27 3.18
C GLU A 243 21.15 10.89 2.52
N TYR A 244 21.32 9.84 3.31
CA TYR A 244 21.16 8.44 2.91
C TYR A 244 19.71 8.06 3.13
N ARG A 245 18.96 7.88 2.05
CA ARG A 245 17.64 7.25 2.11
C ARG A 245 17.82 5.74 2.15
N LEU A 246 17.33 5.11 3.22
CA LEU A 246 17.47 3.68 3.47
C LEU A 246 16.25 2.91 2.97
N ARG A 247 16.45 1.63 2.61
CA ARG A 247 15.39 0.76 2.12
C ARG A 247 14.25 0.66 3.14
N PRO A 248 13.01 1.06 2.80
CA PRO A 248 11.88 0.93 3.70
C PRO A 248 11.48 -0.55 3.86
N LEU A 249 11.02 -0.90 5.06
CA LEU A 249 10.43 -2.20 5.36
C LEU A 249 8.92 -2.02 5.51
N TRP A 250 8.14 -2.74 4.71
CA TRP A 250 6.68 -2.78 4.84
C TRP A 250 6.23 -4.20 5.22
N GLY A 251 5.09 -4.29 5.90
CA GLY A 251 4.39 -5.54 6.14
C GLY A 251 3.05 -5.54 5.42
N ALA A 252 2.75 -6.63 4.72
CA ALA A 252 1.47 -6.87 4.09
C ALA A 252 0.69 -7.91 4.91
N PHE A 253 -0.57 -7.60 5.20
CA PHE A 253 -1.47 -8.44 5.99
C PHE A 253 -2.79 -8.62 5.25
N LEU A 254 -3.35 -9.82 5.25
CA LEU A 254 -4.73 -10.07 4.92
C LEU A 254 -5.57 -9.93 6.19
N ALA A 255 -6.50 -8.99 6.20
CA ALA A 255 -7.53 -8.90 7.23
C ALA A 255 -8.78 -9.62 6.74
N ALA A 256 -9.14 -10.73 7.39
CA ALA A 256 -10.32 -11.54 7.07
C ALA A 256 -11.31 -11.48 8.24
N THR A 257 -12.39 -10.71 8.06
CA THR A 257 -13.45 -10.54 9.05
C THR A 257 -14.54 -11.58 8.83
N ASN A 258 -14.87 -12.39 9.84
CA ASN A 258 -16.02 -13.28 9.79
C ASN A 258 -17.32 -12.47 9.71
N ILE A 259 -18.06 -12.60 8.61
CA ILE A 259 -19.34 -11.91 8.39
C ILE A 259 -20.55 -12.83 8.55
N MET A 260 -20.33 -14.08 8.95
CA MET A 260 -21.37 -15.05 9.24
C MET A 260 -21.93 -14.84 10.65
N GLU A 261 -23.17 -15.32 10.85
CA GLU A 261 -23.82 -15.30 12.17
C GLU A 261 -23.29 -16.41 13.11
N ALA A 262 -22.44 -17.31 12.59
CA ALA A 262 -21.84 -18.41 13.33
C ALA A 262 -20.30 -18.32 13.32
N PRO A 263 -19.60 -18.87 14.33
CA PRO A 263 -18.16 -19.01 14.29
C PRO A 263 -17.70 -19.85 13.10
N ILE A 264 -16.59 -19.45 12.47
CA ILE A 264 -16.00 -20.15 11.33
C ILE A 264 -14.51 -20.38 11.59
N VAL A 265 -13.99 -21.52 11.13
CA VAL A 265 -12.56 -21.85 11.23
C VAL A 265 -11.91 -21.63 9.87
N ILE A 266 -10.74 -20.98 9.85
CA ILE A 266 -9.89 -20.94 8.67
C ILE A 266 -8.81 -22.00 8.85
N GLU A 267 -8.88 -23.09 8.10
CA GLU A 267 -7.92 -24.20 8.20
C GLU A 267 -6.65 -23.94 7.38
N SER A 268 -6.80 -23.31 6.23
CA SER A 268 -5.70 -22.97 5.35
C SER A 268 -6.02 -21.77 4.47
N LEU A 269 -4.97 -21.18 3.92
CA LEU A 269 -5.05 -20.26 2.80
C LEU A 269 -4.34 -20.91 1.61
N GLU A 270 -5.06 -20.99 0.51
CA GLU A 270 -4.50 -21.41 -0.76
C GLU A 270 -4.17 -20.15 -1.57
N GLY A 271 -2.94 -20.09 -2.05
CA GLY A 271 -2.46 -18.94 -2.81
C GLY A 271 -1.42 -19.34 -3.82
N PHE A 272 -1.33 -18.57 -4.88
CA PHE A 272 -0.30 -18.72 -5.90
C PHE A 272 0.84 -17.78 -5.59
N THR A 273 2.03 -18.33 -5.33
CA THR A 273 3.26 -17.55 -5.33
C THR A 273 3.84 -17.60 -6.72
N SER A 274 4.03 -16.43 -7.32
CA SER A 274 4.76 -16.31 -8.57
C SER A 274 6.10 -15.65 -8.26
N GLY A 275 7.20 -16.27 -8.70
CA GLY A 275 8.50 -15.58 -8.74
C GLY A 275 8.59 -14.53 -9.84
N MET A 276 7.47 -14.19 -10.50
CA MET A 276 7.42 -13.07 -11.42
C MET A 276 7.95 -11.82 -10.71
N LYS A 277 8.98 -11.24 -11.33
CA LYS A 277 9.46 -9.91 -11.03
C LYS A 277 8.32 -8.92 -11.29
N LEU A 278 7.60 -8.53 -10.24
CA LEU A 278 6.56 -7.49 -10.33
C LEU A 278 7.28 -6.14 -10.33
N GLY A 279 7.86 -5.82 -11.49
CA GLY A 279 8.75 -4.69 -11.72
C GLY A 279 10.01 -4.69 -10.87
N ASN A 280 10.09 -3.89 -9.80
CA ASN A 280 11.27 -3.85 -8.92
C ASN A 280 11.17 -4.78 -7.71
N LEU A 281 9.99 -5.36 -7.46
CA LEU A 281 9.79 -6.32 -6.39
C LEU A 281 10.10 -7.72 -6.93
N ARG A 282 11.00 -8.43 -6.25
CA ARG A 282 11.35 -9.82 -6.53
C ARG A 282 11.22 -10.63 -5.26
N SER A 283 10.83 -11.90 -5.38
CA SER A 283 10.96 -12.82 -4.26
C SER A 283 12.45 -12.99 -3.93
N PHE A 284 12.77 -13.11 -2.64
CA PHE A 284 14.12 -13.51 -2.21
C PHE A 284 14.42 -14.96 -2.59
N THR A 285 13.38 -15.79 -2.70
CA THR A 285 13.50 -17.15 -3.20
C THR A 285 13.38 -17.13 -4.71
N SER A 286 14.46 -17.52 -5.40
CA SER A 286 14.51 -17.66 -6.86
C SER A 286 13.71 -18.89 -7.30
N SER A 287 12.38 -18.82 -7.26
CA SER A 287 11.53 -19.82 -7.92
C SER A 287 10.81 -19.15 -9.07
N GLU A 288 11.29 -19.34 -10.30
CA GLU A 288 10.64 -18.85 -11.53
C GLU A 288 9.29 -19.54 -11.80
N GLU A 289 8.95 -20.58 -11.02
CA GLU A 289 7.73 -21.36 -11.16
C GLU A 289 6.58 -20.77 -10.35
N PHE A 290 5.40 -20.74 -10.98
CA PHE A 290 4.14 -20.60 -10.26
C PHE A 290 3.97 -21.84 -9.38
N SER A 291 4.16 -21.69 -8.08
CA SER A 291 3.84 -22.74 -7.12
C SER A 291 2.54 -22.40 -6.41
N GLU A 292 1.57 -23.29 -6.53
CA GLU A 292 0.45 -23.32 -5.62
C GLU A 292 0.99 -23.64 -4.22
N SER A 293 0.60 -22.82 -3.25
CA SER A 293 1.04 -22.95 -1.87
C SER A 293 -0.18 -22.99 -0.97
N GLU A 294 -0.26 -24.04 -0.16
CA GLU A 294 -1.23 -24.13 0.93
C GLU A 294 -0.53 -23.70 2.22
N TRP A 295 -1.03 -22.65 2.86
CA TRP A 295 -0.60 -22.21 4.18
C TRP A 295 -1.59 -22.68 5.22
N ARG A 296 -1.25 -23.74 5.93
CA ARG A 296 -2.03 -24.22 7.08
C ARG A 296 -2.06 -23.16 8.17
N LEU A 297 -3.26 -22.85 8.64
CA LEU A 297 -3.51 -21.90 9.70
C LEU A 297 -3.85 -22.63 11.01
N PRO A 298 -3.62 -21.99 12.17
CA PRO A 298 -4.16 -22.50 13.42
C PRO A 298 -5.68 -22.60 13.29
N ALA A 299 -6.24 -23.80 13.48
CA ALA A 299 -7.67 -24.08 13.35
C ALA A 299 -8.51 -23.48 14.51
N SER A 300 -8.32 -22.19 14.77
CA SER A 300 -9.00 -21.42 15.80
C SER A 300 -10.29 -20.82 15.24
N PRO A 301 -11.44 -21.02 15.89
CA PRO A 301 -12.70 -20.45 15.43
C PRO A 301 -12.70 -18.93 15.60
N LEU A 302 -13.11 -18.22 14.54
CA LEU A 302 -13.37 -16.79 14.53
C LEU A 302 -14.85 -16.55 14.79
N SER A 303 -15.17 -15.88 15.89
CA SER A 303 -16.54 -15.46 16.20
C SER A 303 -17.09 -14.49 15.14
N PRO A 304 -18.42 -14.36 15.00
CA PRO A 304 -19.04 -13.32 14.16
C PRO A 304 -18.45 -11.93 14.43
N GLY A 305 -18.05 -11.21 13.38
CA GLY A 305 -17.44 -9.88 13.45
C GLY A 305 -15.93 -9.86 13.79
N MET A 306 -15.37 -10.98 14.23
CA MET A 306 -13.96 -11.10 14.58
C MET A 306 -13.10 -11.09 13.31
N THR A 307 -11.90 -10.48 13.40
CA THR A 307 -10.99 -10.37 12.25
C THR A 307 -9.69 -11.11 12.48
N ALA A 308 -9.35 -12.04 11.60
CA ALA A 308 -8.01 -12.60 11.52
C ALA A 308 -7.09 -11.64 10.75
N ILE A 309 -5.98 -11.26 11.37
CA ILE A 309 -4.88 -10.54 10.75
C ILE A 309 -3.83 -11.57 10.38
N ILE A 310 -3.63 -11.77 9.08
CA ILE A 310 -2.80 -12.84 8.54
C ILE A 310 -1.61 -12.21 7.83
N PRO A 311 -0.38 -12.34 8.35
CA PRO A 311 0.81 -11.83 7.66
C PRO A 311 1.02 -12.57 6.33
N VAL A 312 1.03 -11.86 5.21
CA VAL A 312 1.14 -12.46 3.87
C VAL A 312 2.47 -12.15 3.19
N ALA A 313 3.10 -11.00 3.49
CA ALA A 313 4.44 -10.70 3.01
C ALA A 313 5.21 -9.73 3.92
N THR A 314 6.54 -9.88 3.92
CA THR A 314 7.50 -8.86 4.37
C THR A 314 8.14 -8.25 3.13
N VAL A 315 8.03 -6.94 2.95
CA VAL A 315 8.34 -6.26 1.69
C VAL A 315 9.46 -5.26 1.90
N LEU A 316 10.54 -5.40 1.13
CA LEU A 316 11.51 -4.32 0.94
C LEU A 316 11.00 -3.36 -0.13
N ALA A 317 10.46 -2.23 0.29
CA ALA A 317 9.76 -1.32 -0.60
C ALA A 317 10.71 -0.51 -1.51
N PRO A 318 10.22 0.13 -2.57
CA PRO A 318 11.05 1.00 -3.39
C PRO A 318 11.74 2.13 -2.59
N LEU A 319 12.96 2.51 -3.00
CA LEU A 319 13.71 3.65 -2.43
C LEU A 319 13.19 5.01 -2.91
N HIS A 320 12.30 5.01 -3.92
CA HIS A 320 11.62 6.20 -4.39
C HIS A 320 10.24 6.30 -3.72
N HIS A 321 9.68 7.50 -3.74
CA HIS A 321 8.30 7.72 -3.34
C HIS A 321 7.39 6.97 -4.33
N VAL A 322 6.55 6.07 -3.83
CA VAL A 322 5.49 5.44 -4.62
C VAL A 322 4.26 6.35 -4.57
N PRO A 323 3.86 6.99 -5.68
CA PRO A 323 2.63 7.77 -5.73
C PRO A 323 1.43 6.94 -5.27
N GLU A 324 0.62 7.53 -4.40
CA GLU A 324 -0.59 6.90 -3.88
C GLU A 324 -1.79 7.78 -4.13
N HIS A 325 -2.81 7.21 -4.76
CA HIS A 325 -4.12 7.83 -4.85
C HIS A 325 -4.99 7.26 -3.74
N ALA A 326 -5.10 8.03 -2.65
CA ALA A 326 -6.00 7.69 -1.56
C ALA A 326 -7.45 7.98 -1.98
N GLU A 327 -8.26 6.94 -2.09
CA GLU A 327 -9.71 7.04 -2.29
C GLU A 327 -10.41 7.47 -0.99
N PHE A 328 -9.85 7.04 0.15
CA PHE A 328 -10.34 7.40 1.48
C PHE A 328 -9.16 7.59 2.43
N THR A 329 -9.24 8.58 3.31
CA THR A 329 -8.31 8.77 4.41
C THR A 329 -9.11 9.01 5.68
N SER A 330 -8.82 8.24 6.73
CA SER A 330 -9.21 8.58 8.10
C SER A 330 -7.97 8.83 8.94
N SER A 331 -8.09 9.74 9.89
CA SER A 331 -7.07 10.03 10.88
C SER A 331 -7.61 9.81 12.29
N ARG A 332 -6.73 9.39 13.19
CA ARG A 332 -7.01 9.23 14.61
C ARG A 332 -5.85 9.80 15.41
N ASP A 333 -6.18 10.68 16.36
CA ASP A 333 -5.22 11.15 17.35
C ASP A 333 -4.89 10.00 18.32
N LEU A 334 -3.60 9.78 18.52
CA LEU A 334 -3.06 8.84 19.49
C LEU A 334 -2.78 9.58 20.80
N ASP A 335 -2.77 8.85 21.91
CA ASP A 335 -2.58 9.41 23.26
C ASP A 335 -1.20 10.08 23.44
N ASN A 336 -0.24 9.78 22.55
CA ASN A 336 1.09 10.39 22.50
C ASN A 336 1.15 11.70 21.68
N GLY A 337 0.02 12.18 21.16
CA GLY A 337 -0.07 13.39 20.33
C GLY A 337 0.28 13.16 18.85
N GLU A 338 0.55 11.93 18.43
CA GLU A 338 0.73 11.58 17.02
C GLU A 338 -0.61 11.33 16.33
N ILE A 339 -0.61 11.44 15.00
CA ILE A 339 -1.77 11.15 14.18
C ILE A 339 -1.52 9.85 13.44
N GLN A 340 -2.38 8.86 13.66
CA GLN A 340 -2.43 7.67 12.83
C GLN A 340 -3.32 7.93 11.62
N GLU A 341 -2.80 7.72 10.42
CA GLU A 341 -3.58 7.76 9.18
C GLU A 341 -3.87 6.35 8.66
N PHE A 342 -5.12 6.11 8.29
CA PHE A 342 -5.54 4.92 7.56
C PHE A 342 -6.06 5.34 6.19
N LYS A 343 -5.45 4.81 5.13
CA LYS A 343 -5.76 5.18 3.75
C LYS A 343 -6.22 3.96 2.97
N HIS A 344 -7.35 4.10 2.26
CA HIS A 344 -7.68 3.18 1.18
C HIS A 344 -7.00 3.73 -0.07
N VAL A 345 -5.99 3.03 -0.56
CA VAL A 345 -5.15 3.48 -1.67
C VAL A 345 -5.27 2.53 -2.86
N GLN A 346 -5.34 3.10 -4.04
CA GLN A 346 -5.12 2.37 -5.28
C GLN A 346 -3.68 2.61 -5.74
N PHE A 347 -2.96 1.53 -6.01
CA PHE A 347 -1.63 1.59 -6.62
C PHE A 347 -1.75 1.37 -8.13
N GLU A 348 -1.14 2.25 -8.93
CA GLU A 348 -0.91 1.96 -10.34
C GLU A 348 0.31 1.02 -10.44
N PRO A 349 0.24 -0.15 -11.09
CA PRO A 349 1.36 -1.09 -11.16
C PRO A 349 2.66 -0.48 -11.70
N GLU A 350 2.55 0.52 -12.58
CA GLU A 350 3.68 1.27 -13.16
C GLU A 350 4.41 2.14 -12.14
N SER A 351 3.71 2.59 -11.09
CA SER A 351 4.22 3.46 -10.03
C SER A 351 5.23 2.77 -9.10
N ILE A 352 5.25 1.44 -9.09
CA ILE A 352 6.21 0.60 -8.34
C ILE A 352 7.51 0.41 -9.16
N ASN A 353 7.46 0.70 -10.46
CA ASN A 353 8.43 0.20 -11.44
C ASN A 353 9.44 1.27 -11.94
N SER A 354 9.29 2.56 -11.62
CA SER A 354 10.18 3.61 -12.16
C SER A 354 10.24 4.89 -11.30
N PRO A 355 11.35 5.68 -11.28
CA PRO A 355 11.93 6.27 -12.50
C PRO A 355 13.38 5.90 -12.85
N LEU A 356 14.18 5.39 -11.89
CA LEU A 356 15.62 5.13 -12.03
C LEU A 356 15.98 3.72 -11.55
N GLY A 357 15.57 2.69 -12.30
CA GLY A 357 16.28 1.40 -12.33
C GLY A 357 17.67 1.58 -12.95
N PRO A 358 18.59 0.60 -12.87
CA PRO A 358 19.95 0.78 -13.36
C PRO A 358 19.90 1.15 -14.84
N ARG A 359 20.29 2.38 -15.18
CA ARG A 359 20.60 2.72 -16.56
C ARG A 359 21.83 1.90 -16.89
N HIS A 360 21.66 0.79 -17.62
CA HIS A 360 22.76 0.27 -18.41
C HIS A 360 23.09 1.37 -19.44
N PRO A 361 24.29 1.97 -19.39
CA PRO A 361 24.71 2.93 -20.40
C PRO A 361 25.37 2.14 -21.52
N SER A 362 24.55 1.55 -22.40
CA SER A 362 25.00 1.12 -23.72
C SER A 362 23.77 0.96 -24.59
N GLU A 363 23.73 1.69 -25.70
CA GLU A 363 22.68 1.70 -26.76
C GLU A 363 21.76 2.92 -26.77
N ALA A 364 22.37 4.11 -26.96
CA ALA A 364 21.72 5.21 -27.67
C ALA A 364 22.77 6.23 -28.15
N TYR A 365 23.75 5.75 -28.92
CA TYR A 365 24.50 6.58 -29.87
C TYR A 365 24.79 5.72 -31.10
N THR A 366 23.78 5.57 -31.94
CA THR A 366 23.98 5.28 -33.36
C THR A 366 22.98 6.11 -34.15
N SER A 367 23.56 7.00 -34.95
CA SER A 367 23.01 7.89 -36.00
C SER A 367 22.00 8.94 -35.58
#